data_AF-K0ZV58-F1
#
_entry.id   AF-K0ZV58-F1
#
_cell.length_a   1.000
_cell.length_b   1.000
_cell.length_c   1.000
_cell.angle_alpha   90.00
_cell.angle_beta   90.00
_cell.angle_gamma   90.00
#
_symmetry.space_group_name_H-M   'P 1'
#
loop_
_entity.id
_entity.type
_entity.pdbx_description
1 polymer ?
#
loop_
_entity_poly.entity_id
_entity_poly.type
_entity_poly.pdbx_seq_one_letter_code
_entity_poly.pdbx_strand_id
1 'polypeptide(L)'
;ELGISDQEMEQHPIAPTCYHYISHIYRQFAEQNLGIAFASLLPCPWLYHDLGKALNRKPSPNPLYQQWIETYITDELEQQIKEEEALVNQLYRESDETDKQKMLEAFHRSVHMEAKFWEMAYQHQTWTSDLQSLEKEKK
;
A
#
# COMPACT_ATOMS: atom_id res chain seq x y z
N GLU A 1 -19.49 13.47 3.43
CA GLU A 1 -18.42 14.46 3.20
C GLU A 1 -17.91 14.47 1.75
N LEU A 2 -17.73 13.31 1.09
CA LEU A 2 -17.32 13.27 -0.33
C LEU A 2 -18.46 13.18 -1.35
N GLY A 3 -19.72 13.01 -0.91
CA GLY A 3 -20.89 12.93 -1.80
C GLY A 3 -21.02 11.62 -2.58
N ILE A 4 -20.19 10.62 -2.28
CA ILE A 4 -20.22 9.30 -2.92
C ILE A 4 -21.41 8.51 -2.39
N SER A 5 -22.25 7.99 -3.28
CA SER A 5 -23.42 7.16 -2.94
C SER A 5 -23.06 5.68 -2.83
N ASP A 6 -23.89 4.90 -2.11
CA ASP A 6 -23.72 3.44 -2.02
C ASP A 6 -23.76 2.79 -3.42
N GLN A 7 -24.66 3.27 -4.29
CA GLN A 7 -24.78 2.81 -5.66
C GLN A 7 -23.50 3.08 -6.47
N GLU A 8 -22.89 4.26 -6.30
CA GLU A 8 -21.62 4.60 -6.94
C GLU A 8 -20.52 3.64 -6.46
N MET A 9 -20.44 3.38 -5.16
CA MET A 9 -19.46 2.44 -4.59
C MET A 9 -19.62 1.02 -5.14
N GLU A 10 -20.85 0.50 -5.22
CA GLU A 10 -21.12 -0.85 -5.76
C GLU A 10 -20.80 -0.98 -7.25
N GLN A 11 -20.96 0.11 -8.01
CA GLN A 11 -20.75 0.12 -9.46
C GLN A 11 -19.29 0.35 -9.86
N HIS A 12 -18.41 0.73 -8.92
CA HIS A 12 -17.00 0.96 -9.19
C HIS A 12 -16.17 -0.33 -9.06
N PRO A 13 -15.66 -0.88 -10.18
CA PRO A 13 -14.81 -2.05 -10.12
C PRO A 13 -13.45 -1.72 -9.48
N ILE A 14 -12.85 -2.71 -8.82
CA ILE A 14 -11.48 -2.61 -8.30
C ILE A 14 -10.54 -2.30 -9.47
N ALA A 15 -9.73 -1.25 -9.33
CA ALA A 15 -8.72 -0.87 -10.31
C ALA A 15 -7.67 -1.99 -10.50
N PRO A 16 -7.09 -2.16 -11.70
CA PRO A 16 -6.17 -3.28 -11.97
C PRO A 16 -4.93 -3.27 -11.06
N THR A 17 -4.38 -2.10 -10.72
CA THR A 17 -3.27 -2.01 -9.74
C THR A 17 -3.69 -2.46 -8.35
N CYS A 18 -4.86 -2.05 -7.87
CA CYS A 18 -5.39 -2.50 -6.57
C CYS A 18 -5.60 -4.01 -6.54
N TYR A 19 -6.18 -4.57 -7.61
CA TYR A 19 -6.34 -6.02 -7.76
C TYR A 19 -5.00 -6.75 -7.74
N HIS A 20 -4.00 -6.22 -8.44
CA HIS A 20 -2.66 -6.79 -8.47
C HIS A 20 -1.97 -6.74 -7.09
N TYR A 21 -2.12 -5.63 -6.37
CA TYR A 21 -1.55 -5.48 -5.03
C TYR A 21 -2.19 -6.47 -4.04
N ILE A 22 -3.53 -6.57 -4.04
CA ILE A 22 -4.26 -7.55 -3.23
C ILE A 22 -3.80 -8.98 -3.58
N SER A 23 -3.68 -9.31 -4.87
CA SER A 23 -3.22 -10.61 -5.34
C SER A 23 -1.79 -10.93 -4.88
N HIS A 24 -0.90 -9.93 -4.89
CA HIS A 24 0.46 -10.06 -4.35
C HIS A 24 0.45 -10.41 -2.87
N ILE A 25 -0.37 -9.74 -2.06
CA ILE A 25 -0.50 -10.03 -0.62
C ILE A 25 -0.99 -11.46 -0.42
N TYR A 26 -2.08 -11.87 -1.08
CA TYR A 26 -2.59 -13.25 -1.00
C TYR A 26 -1.55 -14.30 -1.40
N ARG A 27 -0.70 -13.98 -2.38
CA ARG A 27 0.39 -14.87 -2.79
C ARG A 27 1.42 -15.08 -1.67
N GLN A 28 1.71 -14.06 -0.86
CA GLN A 28 2.65 -14.20 0.27
C GLN A 28 2.06 -15.02 1.42
N PHE A 29 0.75 -14.91 1.66
CA PHE A 29 0.04 -15.75 2.62
C PHE A 29 0.05 -17.24 2.29
N ALA A 30 0.31 -17.61 1.03
CA ALA A 30 0.43 -19.00 0.61
C ALA A 30 1.82 -19.62 0.86
N GLU A 31 2.81 -18.82 1.26
CA GLU A 31 4.14 -19.35 1.63
C GLU A 31 4.08 -20.09 2.98
N GLN A 32 4.98 -21.06 3.18
CA GLN A 32 5.04 -21.83 4.42
C GLN A 32 5.53 -20.98 5.61
N ASN A 33 6.43 -20.04 5.34
CA ASN A 33 6.95 -19.12 6.34
C ASN A 33 6.11 -17.84 6.38
N LEU A 34 5.38 -17.68 7.48
CA LEU A 34 4.50 -16.52 7.69
C LEU A 34 5.26 -15.19 7.74
N GLY A 35 6.57 -15.19 8.04
CA GLY A 35 7.41 -14.00 7.98
C GLY A 35 7.37 -13.30 6.61
N ILE A 36 7.19 -14.06 5.52
CA ILE A 36 7.07 -13.51 4.17
C ILE A 36 5.77 -12.72 4.02
N ALA A 37 4.67 -13.21 4.59
CA ALA A 37 3.39 -12.50 4.60
C ALA A 37 3.47 -11.22 5.44
N PHE A 38 4.04 -11.29 6.65
CA PHE A 38 4.24 -10.11 7.50
C PHE A 38 5.13 -9.05 6.83
N ALA A 39 6.24 -9.47 6.20
CA ALA A 39 7.12 -8.57 5.46
C ALA A 39 6.38 -7.87 4.30
N SER A 40 5.40 -8.53 3.69
CA SER A 40 4.58 -7.94 2.61
C SER A 40 3.56 -6.91 3.10
N LEU A 41 3.14 -6.97 4.36
CA LEU A 41 2.12 -6.07 4.92
C LEU A 41 2.73 -4.81 5.56
N LEU A 42 3.91 -4.94 6.17
CA LEU A 42 4.59 -3.86 6.89
C LEU A 42 4.72 -2.53 6.11
N PRO A 43 4.98 -2.50 4.79
CA PRO A 43 5.12 -1.24 4.06
C PRO A 43 3.90 -0.32 4.12
N CYS A 44 2.68 -0.88 4.20
CA CYS A 44 1.44 -0.11 4.12
C CYS A 44 1.32 0.89 5.29
N PRO A 45 1.24 0.47 6.57
CA PRO A 45 1.14 1.41 7.68
C PRO A 45 2.41 2.27 7.82
N TRP A 46 3.59 1.69 7.60
CA TRP A 46 4.86 2.41 7.73
C TRP A 46 4.95 3.58 6.75
N LEU A 47 4.74 3.34 5.46
CA LEU A 47 4.87 4.39 4.44
C LEU A 47 3.83 5.49 4.64
N TYR A 48 2.58 5.14 4.94
CA TYR A 48 1.54 6.15 5.19
C TYR A 48 1.87 7.02 6.41
N HIS A 49 2.39 6.42 7.49
CA HIS A 49 2.83 7.18 8.66
C HIS A 49 4.00 8.12 8.35
N ASP A 50 5.00 7.66 7.61
CA ASP A 50 6.16 8.49 7.24
C ASP A 50 5.76 9.64 6.29
N LEU A 51 4.93 9.33 5.27
CA LEU A 51 4.32 10.31 4.37
C LEU A 51 3.48 11.33 5.14
N GLY A 52 2.63 10.88 6.06
CA GLY A 52 1.81 11.74 6.91
C GLY A 52 2.66 12.72 7.71
N LYS A 53 3.71 12.23 8.38
CA LYS A 53 4.64 13.10 9.14
C LYS A 53 5.34 14.11 8.25
N ALA A 54 5.75 13.71 7.05
CA ALA A 54 6.40 14.61 6.10
C ALA A 54 5.44 15.70 5.61
N LEU A 55 4.21 15.34 5.25
CA LEU A 55 3.18 16.26 4.77
C LEU A 55 2.72 17.22 5.88
N ASN A 56 2.61 16.76 7.12
CA ASN A 56 2.15 17.58 8.24
C ASN A 56 3.12 18.72 8.61
N ARG A 57 4.38 18.70 8.12
CA ARG A 57 5.31 19.83 8.24
C ARG A 57 4.80 21.09 7.53
N LYS A 58 3.95 20.93 6.52
CA LYS A 58 3.26 22.01 5.82
C LYS A 58 1.77 21.64 5.70
N PRO A 59 0.96 21.98 6.71
CA PRO A 59 -0.45 21.60 6.75
C PRO A 59 -1.21 21.96 5.48
N SER A 60 -2.15 21.09 5.10
CA SER A 60 -2.99 21.31 3.94
C SER A 60 -3.99 22.44 4.20
N PRO A 61 -4.19 23.37 3.25
CA PRO A 61 -5.27 24.35 3.36
C PRO A 61 -6.67 23.73 3.15
N ASN A 62 -6.74 22.51 2.62
CA ASN A 62 -7.98 21.75 2.51
C ASN A 62 -8.19 20.91 3.78
N PRO A 63 -9.26 21.16 4.56
CA PRO A 63 -9.51 20.47 5.83
C PRO A 63 -9.69 18.96 5.68
N LEU A 64 -10.26 18.48 4.56
CA LEU A 64 -10.43 17.03 4.32
C LEU A 64 -9.07 16.34 4.15
N TYR A 65 -8.15 16.97 3.42
CA TYR A 65 -6.80 16.40 3.24
C TYR A 65 -5.98 16.51 4.52
N GLN A 66 -6.17 17.56 5.31
CA GLN A 66 -5.51 17.69 6.62
C GLN A 66 -5.99 16.59 7.58
N GLN A 67 -7.30 16.35 7.65
CA GLN A 67 -7.87 15.26 8.45
C GLN A 67 -7.35 13.88 8.01
N TRP A 68 -7.23 13.67 6.70
CA TRP A 68 -6.62 12.45 6.15
C TRP A 68 -5.15 12.29 6.61
N ILE A 69 -4.34 13.35 6.54
CA ILE A 69 -2.95 13.34 7.03
C ILE A 69 -2.90 12.99 8.53
N GLU A 70 -3.77 13.62 9.33
CA GLU A 70 -3.83 13.45 10.78
C GLU A 70 -4.16 12.01 11.21
N THR A 71 -4.88 11.27 10.36
CA THR A 71 -5.21 9.86 10.59
C THR A 71 -3.96 8.98 10.67
N TYR A 72 -2.88 9.33 9.96
CA TYR A 72 -1.68 8.49 9.86
C TYR A 72 -0.53 8.93 10.75
N ILE A 73 -0.67 9.99 11.55
CA ILE A 73 0.43 10.52 12.39
C ILE A 73 0.17 10.36 13.88
N THR A 74 -0.71 9.44 14.26
CA THR A 74 -1.02 9.17 15.66
C THR A 74 0.10 8.40 16.34
N ASP A 75 0.31 8.68 17.63
CA ASP A 75 1.28 7.96 18.46
C ASP A 75 0.94 6.46 18.55
N GLU A 76 -0.35 6.12 18.52
CA GLU A 76 -0.85 4.74 18.51
C GLU A 76 -0.38 3.99 17.25
N LEU A 77 -0.52 4.58 16.07
CA LEU A 77 -0.05 3.99 14.83
C LEU A 77 1.48 3.88 14.82
N GLU A 78 2.20 4.89 15.31
CA GLU A 78 3.66 4.82 15.40
C GLU A 78 4.11 3.65 16.30
N GLN A 79 3.42 3.42 17.40
CA GLN A 79 3.70 2.30 18.31
C GLN A 79 3.39 0.95 17.65
N GLN A 80 2.25 0.83 16.95
CA GLN A 80 1.91 -0.38 16.19
C GLN A 80 2.96 -0.71 15.13
N ILE A 81 3.42 0.28 14.36
CA ILE A 81 4.47 0.09 13.35
C ILE A 81 5.77 -0.43 13.98
N LYS A 82 6.17 0.10 15.16
CA LYS A 82 7.37 -0.36 15.87
C LYS A 82 7.24 -1.83 16.31
N GLU A 83 6.06 -2.24 16.75
CA GLU A 83 5.78 -3.62 17.15
C GLU A 83 5.80 -4.58 15.95
N GLU A 84 5.18 -4.18 14.84
CA GLU A 84 5.21 -4.93 13.58
C GLU A 84 6.64 -5.05 13.02
N GLU A 85 7.40 -3.96 13.04
CA GLU A 85 8.81 -3.95 12.62
C GLU A 85 9.65 -4.89 13.49
N ALA A 86 9.47 -4.86 14.81
CA ALA A 86 10.18 -5.75 15.72
C ALA A 86 9.85 -7.23 15.44
N LEU A 87 8.58 -7.55 15.20
CA LEU A 87 8.12 -8.89 14.83
C LEU A 87 8.74 -9.35 13.51
N VAL A 88 8.65 -8.55 12.44
CA VAL A 88 9.22 -8.87 11.13
C VAL A 88 10.73 -9.10 11.23
N ASN A 89 11.44 -8.24 11.97
CA ASN A 89 12.88 -8.39 12.22
C ASN A 89 13.22 -9.66 13.00
N GLN A 90 12.37 -10.07 13.95
CA GLN A 90 12.54 -11.35 14.64
C GLN A 90 12.36 -12.53 13.68
N LEU A 91 11.27 -12.57 12.93
CA LEU A 91 10.99 -13.63 11.96
C LEU A 91 12.09 -13.73 10.91
N TYR A 92 12.65 -12.60 10.49
CA TYR A 92 13.78 -12.56 9.56
C TYR A 92 15.03 -13.24 10.15
N ARG A 93 15.36 -12.99 11.42
CA ARG A 93 16.53 -13.62 12.09
C ARG A 93 16.35 -15.13 12.28
N GLU A 94 15.12 -15.57 12.48
CA GLU A 94 14.76 -16.99 12.69
C GLU A 94 14.62 -17.77 11.38
N SER A 95 14.53 -17.08 10.24
CA SER A 95 14.37 -17.67 8.91
C SER A 95 15.70 -18.16 8.31
N ASP A 96 15.61 -19.12 7.39
CA ASP A 96 16.76 -19.49 6.55
C ASP A 96 17.05 -18.44 5.47
N GLU A 97 18.18 -18.57 4.79
CA GLU A 97 18.59 -17.60 3.77
C GLU A 97 17.64 -17.51 2.57
N THR A 98 16.94 -18.59 2.22
CA THR A 98 15.97 -18.57 1.12
C THR A 98 14.76 -17.73 1.51
N ASP A 99 14.20 -17.97 2.69
CA ASP A 99 13.04 -17.23 3.17
C ASP A 99 13.37 -15.78 3.51
N LYS A 100 14.58 -15.50 4.02
CA LYS A 100 15.06 -14.12 4.17
C LYS A 100 15.02 -13.35 2.85
N GLN A 101 15.46 -13.94 1.74
CA GLN A 101 15.37 -13.30 0.43
C GLN A 101 13.92 -13.07 0.02
N LYS A 102 13.05 -14.07 0.20
CA LYS A 102 11.62 -13.91 -0.09
C LYS A 102 10.95 -12.81 0.75
N MET A 103 11.30 -12.69 2.03
CA MET A 103 10.81 -11.60 2.90
C MET A 103 11.21 -10.23 2.35
N LEU A 104 12.48 -10.06 1.96
CA LEU A 104 12.96 -8.81 1.36
C LEU A 104 12.28 -8.51 0.03
N GLU A 105 12.11 -9.51 -0.84
CA GLU A 105 11.39 -9.36 -2.10
C GLU A 105 9.93 -8.98 -1.89
N ALA A 106 9.25 -9.61 -0.94
CA ALA A 106 7.87 -9.33 -0.60
C ALA A 106 7.69 -7.88 -0.10
N PHE A 107 8.58 -7.44 0.79
CA PHE A 107 8.62 -6.07 1.29
C PHE A 107 8.85 -5.06 0.15
N HIS A 108 9.90 -5.23 -0.66
CA HIS A 108 10.20 -4.32 -1.76
C HIS A 108 9.08 -4.25 -2.81
N ARG A 109 8.45 -5.40 -3.10
CA ARG A 109 7.34 -5.43 -4.04
C ARG A 109 6.14 -4.67 -3.49
N SER A 110 5.81 -4.81 -2.20
CA SER A 110 4.74 -4.03 -1.57
C SER A 110 5.06 -2.53 -1.57
N VAL A 111 6.30 -2.11 -1.28
CA VAL A 111 6.72 -0.70 -1.43
C VAL A 111 6.49 -0.16 -2.85
N HIS A 112 6.84 -0.96 -3.87
CA HIS A 112 6.58 -0.59 -5.26
C HIS A 112 5.08 -0.48 -5.56
N MET A 113 4.27 -1.41 -5.04
CA MET A 113 2.81 -1.38 -5.21
C MET A 113 2.18 -0.16 -4.54
N GLU A 114 2.68 0.30 -3.40
CA GLU A 114 2.20 1.54 -2.76
C GLU A 114 2.39 2.76 -3.67
N ALA A 115 3.57 2.89 -4.30
CA ALA A 115 3.80 3.96 -5.27
C ALA A 115 2.80 3.88 -6.45
N LYS A 116 2.52 2.66 -6.93
CA LYS A 116 1.53 2.42 -7.98
C LYS A 116 0.09 2.68 -7.51
N PHE A 117 -0.21 2.44 -6.24
CA PHE A 117 -1.51 2.71 -5.63
C PHE A 117 -1.84 4.22 -5.67
N TRP A 118 -0.85 5.07 -5.38
CA TRP A 118 -0.99 6.52 -5.55
C TRP A 118 -1.17 6.92 -7.02
N GLU A 119 -0.38 6.33 -7.91
CA GLU A 119 -0.44 6.62 -9.35
C GLU A 119 -1.79 6.23 -9.97
N MET A 120 -2.34 5.06 -9.63
CA MET A 120 -3.64 4.62 -10.16
C MET A 120 -4.78 5.56 -9.76
N ALA A 121 -4.72 6.12 -8.54
CA ALA A 121 -5.72 7.06 -8.06
C ALA A 121 -5.60 8.40 -8.81
N TYR A 122 -4.37 8.89 -9.00
CA TYR A 122 -4.11 10.12 -9.76
C TYR A 122 -4.52 10.04 -11.24
N GLN A 123 -4.35 8.86 -11.86
CA GLN A 123 -4.68 8.62 -13.27
C GLN A 123 -6.13 8.15 -13.49
N HIS A 124 -6.90 7.92 -12.42
CA HIS A 124 -8.21 7.27 -12.48
C HIS A 124 -8.16 5.95 -13.27
N GLN A 125 -7.19 5.09 -12.95
CA GLN A 125 -6.91 3.87 -13.70
C GLN A 125 -8.15 2.97 -13.77
N THR A 126 -8.43 2.45 -14.96
CA THR A 126 -9.46 1.45 -15.19
C THR A 126 -8.89 0.26 -15.95
N TRP A 127 -9.65 -0.82 -16.05
CA TRP A 127 -9.25 -1.98 -16.86
C TRP A 127 -9.07 -1.65 -18.35
N THR A 128 -9.64 -0.54 -18.84
CA THR A 128 -9.55 -0.13 -20.24
C THR A 128 -8.59 1.05 -20.47
N SER A 129 -8.22 1.81 -19.44
CA SER A 129 -7.33 2.98 -19.58
C SER A 129 -5.97 2.60 -20.14
N ASP A 130 -5.43 1.47 -19.70
CA ASP A 130 -4.08 1.01 -20.08
C ASP A 130 -4.02 0.53 -21.53
N LEU A 131 -5.14 0.01 -22.06
CA LEU A 131 -5.25 -0.33 -23.48
C LEU A 131 -5.34 0.93 -24.35
N GLN A 132 -6.06 1.95 -23.89
CA GLN A 132 -6.24 3.19 -24.62
C GLN A 132 -4.97 4.06 -24.67
N SER A 133 -4.13 4.02 -23.65
CA SER A 133 -2.82 4.70 -23.67
C SER A 133 -1.90 4.10 -24.72
N LEU A 134 -1.84 2.76 -24.82
CA LEU A 134 -1.05 2.04 -25.82
C LEU A 134 -1.51 2.29 -27.26
N GLU A 135 -2.80 2.53 -27.48
CA GLU A 135 -3.33 2.90 -28.80
C GLU A 135 -3.00 4.34 -29.20
N LYS A 136 -2.93 5.25 -28.22
CA LYS A 136 -2.54 6.65 -28.44
C LYS A 136 -1.05 6.79 -28.75
N GLU A 137 -0.19 5.99 -28.15
CA GLU A 137 1.26 6.00 -28.42
C GLU A 137 1.63 5.45 -29.81
N LYS A 138 0.73 4.71 -30.46
CA LYS A 138 0.93 4.17 -31.82
C LYS A 138 0.52 5.13 -32.95
N LYS A 139 -0.09 6.27 -32.64
CA LYS A 139 -0.48 7.30 -33.60
C LYS A 139 0.49 8.47 -33.58
#